data_AF-A0A1V4Z671-F1
#
_entry.id   AF-A0A1V4Z671-F1
#
_cell.length_a   1.000
_cell.length_b   1.000
_cell.length_c   1.000
_cell.angle_alpha   90.00
_cell.angle_beta   90.00
_cell.angle_gamma   90.00
#
_symmetry.space_group_name_H-M   'P 1'
#
loop_
_entity.id
_entity.type
_entity.pdbx_description
1 polymer ?
#
loop_
_entity_poly.entity_id
_entity_poly.type
_entity_poly.pdbx_seq_one_letter_code
_entity_poly.pdbx_strand_id
1 'polypeptide(L)'
;MVFQRFYTYPPVECEWKWILRNIKQKAIPHSHEIVDIGIYDLLNPPYKHSNDKLQKWVEVETNGWKVVPDCPDLKGEFGKPIDFSNTDYSWELLTEYYNPSDESHLPVLQSEYENIKSFKEYIKQFKDNYGMVDKVAIGSICKADNHDIGVKMLKIARREFPNTWIHAFGLRFQQFKKAYQLIDSFDSTSWTFPRVGGQGKGSCKNKSERIEYFFDYIQRINEVTFSINNEQGVLV
;
A
#
# COMPACT_ATOMS: atom_id res chain seq x y z
N MET A 1 -6.49 -21.29 -0.77
CA MET A 1 -5.88 -20.42 -1.81
C MET A 1 -4.72 -19.70 -1.14
N VAL A 2 -3.48 -19.84 -1.65
CA VAL A 2 -2.30 -19.16 -1.07
C VAL A 2 -2.44 -17.67 -1.34
N PHE A 3 -2.30 -16.83 -0.31
CA PHE A 3 -2.36 -15.37 -0.42
C PHE A 3 -1.46 -14.84 -1.56
N GLN A 4 -2.02 -14.04 -2.47
CA GLN A 4 -1.57 -14.05 -3.86
C GLN A 4 -0.51 -13.01 -4.27
N ARG A 5 -0.40 -11.82 -3.66
CA ARG A 5 0.58 -10.81 -4.14
C ARG A 5 1.17 -9.91 -3.03
N PHE A 6 2.49 -10.02 -2.84
CA PHE A 6 3.30 -9.10 -2.04
C PHE A 6 4.12 -8.20 -2.97
N TYR A 7 3.75 -6.92 -3.05
CA TYR A 7 4.44 -5.93 -3.87
C TYR A 7 5.59 -5.28 -3.08
N THR A 8 6.77 -5.16 -3.70
CA THR A 8 7.88 -4.42 -3.11
C THR A 8 8.93 -4.05 -4.16
N TYR A 9 9.95 -3.28 -3.79
CA TYR A 9 11.12 -3.03 -4.64
C TYR A 9 12.33 -3.83 -4.14
N PRO A 10 12.45 -5.12 -4.49
CA PRO A 10 13.48 -6.02 -3.94
C PRO A 10 14.89 -5.58 -4.37
N PRO A 11 15.94 -6.20 -3.79
CA PRO A 11 17.29 -6.14 -4.36
C PRO A 11 17.26 -6.59 -5.82
N VAL A 12 18.06 -5.96 -6.69
CA VAL A 12 18.03 -6.25 -8.14
C VAL A 12 18.49 -7.66 -8.47
N GLU A 13 19.18 -8.32 -7.53
CA GLU A 13 19.63 -9.70 -7.61
C GLU A 13 18.53 -10.71 -7.24
N CYS A 14 17.42 -10.25 -6.68
CA CYS A 14 16.30 -11.10 -6.28
C CYS A 14 15.23 -11.08 -7.37
N GLU A 15 15.00 -12.23 -8.00
CA GLU A 15 13.85 -12.38 -8.89
C GLU A 15 12.55 -12.28 -8.10
N TRP A 16 11.69 -11.33 -8.48
CA TRP A 16 10.40 -11.14 -7.83
C TRP A 16 9.33 -10.69 -8.82
N LYS A 17 8.14 -11.27 -8.71
CA LYS A 17 7.08 -11.10 -9.72
C LYS A 17 6.27 -9.81 -9.58
N TRP A 18 6.18 -9.28 -8.35
CA TRP A 18 5.24 -8.23 -7.96
C TRP A 18 6.00 -7.00 -7.48
N ILE A 19 6.14 -5.99 -8.33
CA ILE A 19 6.99 -4.83 -8.02
C ILE A 19 6.18 -3.64 -7.56
N LEU A 20 6.57 -3.01 -6.46
CA LEU A 20 6.15 -1.65 -6.13
C LEU A 20 7.31 -0.71 -6.44
N ARG A 21 7.10 0.31 -7.25
CA ARG A 21 8.10 1.36 -7.50
C ARG A 21 7.43 2.71 -7.54
N ASN A 22 8.18 3.79 -7.32
CA ASN A 22 7.71 5.12 -7.65
C ASN A 22 8.10 5.53 -9.08
N ILE A 23 7.49 6.59 -9.60
CA ILE A 23 7.74 7.12 -10.95
C ILE A 23 9.20 7.52 -11.23
N LYS A 24 10.05 7.70 -10.21
CA LYS A 24 11.48 8.03 -10.35
C LYS A 24 12.37 6.78 -10.39
N GLN A 25 11.85 5.63 -9.97
CA GLN A 25 12.59 4.37 -9.95
C GLN A 25 12.50 3.68 -11.31
N LYS A 26 13.58 3.02 -11.70
CA LYS A 26 13.61 2.20 -12.92
C LYS A 26 12.76 0.94 -12.70
N ALA A 27 12.12 0.49 -13.76
CA ALA A 27 11.55 -0.86 -13.77
C ALA A 27 12.69 -1.90 -13.67
N ILE A 28 12.45 -2.96 -12.93
CA ILE A 28 13.26 -4.19 -12.90
C ILE A 28 12.42 -5.34 -13.46
N PRO A 29 12.97 -6.48 -13.91
CA PRO A 29 12.16 -7.57 -14.44
C PRO A 29 11.03 -8.00 -13.51
N HIS A 30 9.81 -8.09 -14.02
CA HIS A 30 8.61 -8.41 -13.23
C HIS A 30 7.48 -8.98 -14.09
N SER A 31 6.46 -9.54 -13.43
CA SER A 31 5.22 -9.97 -14.08
C SER A 31 4.13 -8.90 -14.03
N HIS A 32 4.10 -8.12 -12.96
CA HIS A 32 3.18 -6.99 -12.79
C HIS A 32 3.77 -6.00 -11.79
N GLU A 33 3.46 -4.73 -11.96
CA GLU A 33 3.91 -3.67 -11.05
C GLU A 33 2.77 -2.79 -10.51
N ILE A 34 3.07 -2.07 -9.43
CA ILE A 34 2.33 -0.91 -8.95
C ILE A 34 3.31 0.26 -9.02
N VAL A 35 2.91 1.31 -9.75
CA VAL A 35 3.65 2.54 -9.91
C VAL A 35 3.05 3.62 -9.03
N ASP A 36 3.73 3.95 -7.95
CA ASP A 36 3.37 4.98 -6.99
C ASP A 36 3.86 6.36 -7.47
N ILE A 37 3.11 7.42 -7.20
CA ILE A 37 3.56 8.79 -7.49
C ILE A 37 4.73 9.21 -6.56
N GLY A 38 4.83 8.57 -5.40
CA GLY A 38 5.70 8.89 -4.28
C GLY A 38 5.10 10.01 -3.43
N ILE A 39 5.20 9.91 -2.11
CA ILE A 39 4.65 10.90 -1.18
C ILE A 39 5.73 11.73 -0.46
N TYR A 40 6.99 11.32 -0.53
CA TYR A 40 8.05 11.91 0.30
C TYR A 40 8.40 13.37 -0.03
N ASP A 41 8.15 13.82 -1.25
CA ASP A 41 8.26 15.23 -1.63
C ASP A 41 7.17 16.09 -0.98
N LEU A 42 6.02 15.52 -0.65
CA LEU A 42 4.98 16.19 0.14
C LEU A 42 5.41 16.48 1.58
N LEU A 43 6.57 15.99 2.04
CA LEU A 43 7.09 16.32 3.37
C LEU A 43 7.76 17.70 3.44
N ASN A 44 7.88 18.39 2.31
CA ASN A 44 8.47 19.72 2.20
C ASN A 44 7.46 20.71 1.58
N PRO A 45 7.54 22.01 1.89
CA PRO A 45 6.73 23.03 1.23
C PRO A 45 6.83 22.93 -0.31
N PRO A 46 5.72 23.09 -1.05
CA PRO A 46 4.40 23.55 -0.59
C PRO A 46 3.48 22.44 -0.04
N TYR A 47 4.00 21.26 0.28
CA TYR A 47 3.22 20.10 0.77
C TYR A 47 2.15 19.60 -0.22
N LYS A 48 2.33 19.90 -1.51
CA LYS A 48 1.48 19.49 -2.61
C LYS A 48 2.32 18.91 -3.74
N HIS A 49 1.75 18.02 -4.54
CA HIS A 49 2.42 17.52 -5.74
C HIS A 49 2.65 18.68 -6.71
N SER A 50 3.83 18.74 -7.32
CA SER A 50 4.07 19.73 -8.38
C SER A 50 3.40 19.31 -9.68
N ASN A 51 3.03 20.28 -10.52
CA ASN A 51 2.46 20.01 -11.85
C ASN A 51 3.38 19.12 -12.69
N ASP A 52 4.70 19.38 -12.68
CA ASP A 52 5.68 18.55 -13.38
C ASP A 52 5.63 17.08 -12.94
N LYS A 53 5.35 16.83 -11.65
CA LYS A 53 5.28 15.49 -11.10
C LYS A 53 3.96 14.80 -11.46
N LEU A 54 2.86 15.54 -11.42
CA LEU A 54 1.55 15.06 -11.87
C LEU A 54 1.57 14.76 -13.38
N GLN A 55 2.24 15.59 -14.18
CA GLN A 55 2.43 15.33 -15.61
C GLN A 55 3.26 14.07 -15.86
N LYS A 56 4.39 13.89 -15.15
CA LYS A 56 5.18 12.65 -15.20
C LYS A 56 4.38 11.45 -14.74
N TRP A 57 3.49 11.63 -13.77
CA TRP A 57 2.55 10.61 -13.40
C TRP A 57 1.68 10.31 -14.60
N VAL A 58 0.94 11.25 -15.20
CA VAL A 58 0.09 11.03 -16.39
C VAL A 58 0.82 10.24 -17.50
N GLU A 59 2.06 10.60 -17.81
CA GLU A 59 2.88 10.00 -18.87
C GLU A 59 3.44 8.61 -18.54
N VAL A 60 3.46 8.19 -17.27
CA VAL A 60 4.06 6.90 -16.92
C VAL A 60 3.21 5.74 -17.44
N GLU A 61 3.82 4.91 -18.26
CA GLU A 61 3.28 3.62 -18.69
C GLU A 61 3.61 2.54 -17.65
N THR A 62 2.70 1.57 -17.54
CA THR A 62 2.81 0.42 -16.64
C THR A 62 2.11 -0.78 -17.29
N ASN A 63 2.61 -1.99 -17.03
CA ASN A 63 1.92 -3.24 -17.37
C ASN A 63 1.01 -3.75 -16.24
N GLY A 64 0.91 -2.97 -15.16
CA GLY A 64 0.10 -3.27 -14.00
C GLY A 64 -0.72 -2.06 -13.61
N TRP A 65 -0.55 -1.61 -12.37
CA TRP A 65 -1.32 -0.50 -11.84
C TRP A 65 -0.49 0.75 -11.60
N LYS A 66 -1.18 1.87 -11.61
CA LYS A 66 -0.67 3.19 -11.32
C LYS A 66 -1.55 3.80 -10.24
N VAL A 67 -0.93 4.14 -9.12
CA VAL A 67 -1.61 4.67 -7.96
C VAL A 67 -2.12 6.05 -8.31
N VAL A 68 -3.44 6.28 -8.24
CA VAL A 68 -4.00 7.62 -8.44
C VAL A 68 -3.39 8.55 -7.39
N PRO A 69 -2.96 9.78 -7.75
CA PRO A 69 -2.29 10.66 -6.82
C PRO A 69 -3.12 10.90 -5.58
N ASP A 70 -2.48 10.82 -4.41
CA ASP A 70 -3.11 10.97 -3.12
C ASP A 70 -2.22 11.77 -2.16
N CYS A 71 -2.72 12.04 -0.96
CA CYS A 71 -2.00 12.73 0.09
C CYS A 71 -2.14 11.98 1.43
N PRO A 72 -1.03 11.51 2.03
CA PRO A 72 -1.06 10.96 3.39
C PRO A 72 -1.39 12.07 4.40
N ASP A 73 -1.66 11.71 5.67
CA ASP A 73 -1.96 12.73 6.67
C ASP A 73 -0.65 13.38 7.14
N LEU A 74 -0.23 14.43 6.44
CA LEU A 74 1.05 15.11 6.71
C LEU A 74 1.11 15.69 8.13
N LYS A 75 -0.03 16.11 8.68
CA LYS A 75 -0.10 16.70 10.02
C LYS A 75 -0.05 15.61 11.10
N GLY A 76 -0.93 14.61 11.00
CA GLY A 76 -1.03 13.55 11.99
C GLY A 76 0.14 12.57 11.95
N GLU A 77 0.59 12.18 10.75
CA GLU A 77 1.66 11.18 10.58
C GLU A 77 3.07 11.78 10.66
N PHE A 78 3.26 12.98 10.12
CA PHE A 78 4.60 13.59 9.96
C PHE A 78 4.79 14.91 10.70
N GLY A 79 3.79 15.36 11.47
CA GLY A 79 3.87 16.61 12.24
C GLY A 79 4.06 17.86 11.38
N LYS A 80 3.65 17.84 10.11
CA LYS A 80 3.84 18.96 9.19
C LYS A 80 2.83 20.08 9.46
N PRO A 81 3.26 21.37 9.39
CA PRO A 81 2.40 22.51 9.65
C PRO A 81 1.58 22.87 8.41
N ILE A 82 0.65 22.00 8.03
CA ILE A 82 -0.31 22.25 6.94
C ILE A 82 -1.63 22.80 7.49
N ASP A 83 -2.30 23.62 6.69
CA ASP A 83 -3.59 24.24 6.97
C ASP A 83 -4.76 23.62 6.18
N PHE A 84 -4.49 22.59 5.38
CA PHE A 84 -5.48 21.86 4.60
C PHE A 84 -5.70 20.43 5.11
N SER A 85 -6.82 19.83 4.70
CA SER A 85 -7.17 18.43 5.01
C SER A 85 -6.55 17.47 3.99
N ASN A 86 -5.91 16.39 4.47
CA ASN A 86 -5.33 15.38 3.59
C ASN A 86 -6.41 14.61 2.82
N THR A 87 -7.58 14.38 3.42
CA THR A 87 -8.69 13.70 2.73
C THR A 87 -9.26 14.60 1.64
N ASP A 88 -9.39 15.90 1.89
CA ASP A 88 -9.93 16.84 0.91
C ASP A 88 -8.97 16.98 -0.27
N TYR A 89 -7.67 17.16 -0.01
CA TYR A 89 -6.68 17.23 -1.08
C TYR A 89 -6.55 15.90 -1.84
N SER A 90 -6.64 14.75 -1.15
CA SER A 90 -6.69 13.45 -1.83
C SER A 90 -7.94 13.30 -2.69
N TRP A 91 -9.08 13.85 -2.24
CA TRP A 91 -10.32 13.83 -3.01
C TRP A 91 -10.23 14.71 -4.26
N GLU A 92 -9.65 15.92 -4.15
CA GLU A 92 -9.35 16.79 -5.30
C GLU A 92 -8.55 16.03 -6.36
N LEU A 93 -7.42 15.43 -5.96
CA LEU A 93 -6.56 14.64 -6.84
C LEU A 93 -7.29 13.43 -7.44
N LEU A 94 -8.07 12.71 -6.64
CA LEU A 94 -8.87 11.59 -7.12
C LEU A 94 -9.84 12.06 -8.22
N THR A 95 -10.58 13.15 -8.00
CA THR A 95 -11.55 13.64 -8.99
C THR A 95 -10.89 14.17 -10.27
N GLU A 96 -9.68 14.70 -10.19
CA GLU A 96 -8.96 15.23 -11.34
C GLU A 96 -8.30 14.11 -12.17
N TYR A 97 -7.73 13.10 -11.51
CA TYR A 97 -6.86 12.11 -12.17
C TYR A 97 -7.43 10.70 -12.27
N TYR A 98 -8.48 10.35 -11.53
CA TYR A 98 -9.07 9.00 -11.62
C TYR A 98 -10.00 8.87 -12.83
N ASN A 99 -9.72 7.91 -13.70
CA ASN A 99 -10.61 7.46 -14.75
C ASN A 99 -11.07 6.03 -14.43
N PRO A 100 -12.36 5.81 -14.07
CA PRO A 100 -12.88 4.48 -13.79
C PRO A 100 -12.81 3.50 -14.96
N SER A 101 -12.70 4.00 -16.20
CA SER A 101 -12.56 3.16 -17.40
C SER A 101 -11.11 2.78 -17.70
N ASP A 102 -10.14 3.37 -16.99
CA ASP A 102 -8.73 3.02 -17.14
C ASP A 102 -8.37 1.89 -16.17
N GLU A 103 -8.18 0.69 -16.72
CA GLU A 103 -7.86 -0.50 -15.93
C GLU A 103 -6.49 -0.42 -15.22
N SER A 104 -5.61 0.51 -15.61
CA SER A 104 -4.34 0.74 -14.91
C SER A 104 -4.51 1.57 -13.64
N HIS A 105 -5.58 2.36 -13.52
CA HIS A 105 -5.75 3.24 -12.36
C HIS A 105 -6.14 2.48 -11.09
N LEU A 106 -5.37 2.69 -10.02
CA LEU A 106 -5.62 2.17 -8.68
C LEU A 106 -5.98 3.33 -7.74
N PRO A 107 -7.27 3.60 -7.49
CA PRO A 107 -7.70 4.67 -6.59
C PRO A 107 -7.35 4.34 -5.15
N VAL A 108 -6.94 5.35 -4.37
CA VAL A 108 -6.56 5.19 -2.96
C VAL A 108 -7.63 5.76 -2.05
N LEU A 109 -8.12 4.93 -1.13
CA LEU A 109 -9.02 5.35 -0.06
C LEU A 109 -8.20 5.85 1.13
N GLN A 110 -8.46 7.10 1.52
CA GLN A 110 -7.71 7.81 2.54
C GLN A 110 -8.55 8.06 3.81
N SER A 111 -7.86 8.48 4.87
CA SER A 111 -8.47 8.96 6.11
C SER A 111 -7.52 9.93 6.80
N GLU A 112 -8.05 10.74 7.71
CA GLU A 112 -7.24 11.37 8.76
C GLU A 112 -6.55 10.31 9.65
N TYR A 113 -5.48 10.72 10.33
CA TYR A 113 -4.67 9.89 11.21
C TYR A 113 -5.51 9.22 12.30
N GLU A 114 -5.44 7.90 12.34
CA GLU A 114 -6.18 7.05 13.30
C GLU A 114 -7.70 7.27 13.37
N ASN A 115 -8.31 7.87 12.34
CA ASN A 115 -9.72 8.25 12.34
C ASN A 115 -10.60 7.31 11.48
N ILE A 116 -11.25 6.35 12.13
CA ILE A 116 -12.20 5.41 11.48
C ILE A 116 -13.44 6.12 10.93
N LYS A 117 -13.89 7.23 11.54
CA LYS A 117 -15.06 7.97 11.07
C LYS A 117 -14.75 8.64 9.73
N SER A 118 -13.62 9.36 9.66
CA SER A 118 -13.09 9.95 8.42
C SER A 118 -12.95 8.91 7.31
N PHE A 119 -12.43 7.71 7.62
CA PHE A 119 -12.32 6.63 6.63
C PHE A 119 -13.67 6.17 6.07
N LYS A 120 -14.70 6.03 6.94
CA LYS A 120 -16.05 5.65 6.50
C LYS A 120 -16.70 6.74 5.65
N GLU A 121 -16.49 8.00 6.00
CA GLU A 121 -16.97 9.15 5.23
C GLU A 121 -16.34 9.17 3.84
N TYR A 122 -15.02 8.95 3.74
CA TYR A 122 -14.31 8.84 2.48
C TYR A 122 -14.82 7.67 1.62
N ILE A 123 -15.03 6.49 2.21
CA ILE A 123 -15.64 5.35 1.50
C ILE A 123 -17.04 5.69 1.00
N LYS A 124 -17.87 6.33 1.83
CA LYS A 124 -19.23 6.71 1.44
C LYS A 124 -19.18 7.65 0.24
N GLN A 125 -18.36 8.70 0.32
CA GLN A 125 -18.17 9.67 -0.75
C GLN A 125 -17.67 8.99 -2.04
N PHE A 126 -16.70 8.07 -1.93
CA PHE A 126 -16.20 7.29 -3.06
C PHE A 126 -17.31 6.48 -3.73
N LYS A 127 -18.09 5.71 -2.95
CA LYS A 127 -19.17 4.87 -3.46
C LYS A 127 -20.32 5.70 -4.05
N ASP A 128 -20.63 6.87 -3.48
CA ASP A 128 -21.65 7.75 -4.02
C ASP A 128 -21.27 8.29 -5.42
N ASN A 129 -19.97 8.46 -5.71
CA ASN A 129 -19.49 9.03 -6.99
C ASN A 129 -19.10 7.97 -8.02
N TYR A 130 -18.51 6.86 -7.59
CA TYR A 130 -17.93 5.85 -8.49
C TYR A 130 -18.57 4.46 -8.35
N GLY A 131 -19.45 4.26 -7.36
CA GLY A 131 -20.09 2.98 -7.11
C GLY A 131 -19.12 1.88 -6.69
N MET A 132 -19.35 0.67 -7.20
CA MET A 132 -18.45 -0.46 -7.05
C MET A 132 -17.39 -0.43 -8.15
N VAL A 133 -16.14 -0.68 -7.79
CA VAL A 133 -15.00 -0.71 -8.71
C VAL A 133 -14.27 -2.04 -8.60
N ASP A 134 -13.49 -2.40 -9.60
CA ASP A 134 -12.77 -3.67 -9.64
C ASP A 134 -11.61 -3.71 -8.65
N LYS A 135 -11.02 -2.55 -8.33
CA LYS A 135 -9.87 -2.46 -7.43
C LYS A 135 -9.83 -1.14 -6.67
N VAL A 136 -9.35 -1.21 -5.42
CA VAL A 136 -9.04 -0.07 -4.56
C VAL A 136 -7.79 -0.35 -3.75
N ALA A 137 -7.05 0.71 -3.42
CA ALA A 137 -6.00 0.66 -2.43
C ALA A 137 -6.39 1.41 -1.15
N ILE A 138 -5.80 1.03 -0.02
CA ILE A 138 -6.07 1.64 1.28
C ILE A 138 -4.78 2.27 1.83
N GLY A 139 -4.69 3.60 1.84
CA GLY A 139 -3.45 4.35 2.13
C GLY A 139 -3.14 4.59 3.61
N SER A 140 -4.15 4.78 4.46
CA SER A 140 -3.96 5.20 5.86
C SER A 140 -3.62 4.07 6.86
N ILE A 141 -3.26 2.87 6.38
CA ILE A 141 -3.04 1.70 7.26
C ILE A 141 -1.68 1.75 7.96
N CYS A 142 -0.63 2.16 7.24
CA CYS A 142 0.75 2.21 7.74
C CYS A 142 0.94 3.20 8.91
N LYS A 143 0.00 4.17 8.99
CA LYS A 143 0.01 5.33 9.89
C LYS A 143 -0.35 4.97 11.32
N ALA A 144 -1.18 3.96 11.53
CA ALA A 144 -1.68 3.68 12.88
C ALA A 144 -0.58 3.09 13.78
N ASP A 145 -0.22 3.83 14.83
CA ASP A 145 0.52 3.29 15.98
C ASP A 145 -0.26 2.14 16.61
N ASN A 146 -1.59 2.28 16.59
CA ASN A 146 -2.48 1.21 16.94
C ASN A 146 -2.72 0.25 15.77
N HIS A 147 -2.02 -0.90 15.79
CA HIS A 147 -2.21 -1.97 14.81
C HIS A 147 -3.69 -2.37 14.60
N ASP A 148 -4.55 -2.24 15.61
CA ASP A 148 -5.95 -2.63 15.48
C ASP A 148 -6.76 -1.65 14.63
N ILE A 149 -6.35 -0.38 14.51
CA ILE A 149 -7.03 0.60 13.64
C ILE A 149 -6.86 0.20 12.18
N GLY A 150 -5.63 -0.09 11.74
CA GLY A 150 -5.38 -0.55 10.37
C GLY A 150 -6.16 -1.83 10.04
N VAL A 151 -6.23 -2.79 10.97
CA VAL A 151 -7.05 -4.01 10.80
C VAL A 151 -8.54 -3.67 10.72
N LYS A 152 -9.04 -2.74 11.55
CA LYS A 152 -10.44 -2.27 11.50
C LYS A 152 -10.75 -1.60 10.17
N MET A 153 -9.86 -0.78 9.63
CA MET A 153 -10.01 -0.18 8.29
C MET A 153 -10.13 -1.24 7.21
N LEU A 154 -9.26 -2.26 7.22
CA LEU A 154 -9.35 -3.37 6.27
C LEU A 154 -10.64 -4.17 6.38
N LYS A 155 -11.14 -4.41 7.61
CA LYS A 155 -12.45 -5.06 7.82
C LYS A 155 -13.59 -4.23 7.25
N ILE A 156 -13.54 -2.91 7.43
CA ILE A 156 -14.54 -1.99 6.85
C ILE A 156 -14.43 -2.05 5.32
N ALA A 157 -13.23 -1.90 4.75
CA ALA A 157 -13.02 -1.91 3.31
C ALA A 157 -13.55 -3.20 2.66
N ARG A 158 -13.19 -4.38 3.19
CA ARG A 158 -13.71 -5.66 2.67
C ARG A 158 -15.22 -5.79 2.76
N ARG A 159 -15.85 -5.29 3.84
CA ARG A 159 -17.30 -5.30 3.97
C ARG A 159 -17.98 -4.38 2.96
N GLU A 160 -17.42 -3.18 2.77
CA GLU A 160 -17.98 -2.18 1.85
C GLU A 160 -17.73 -2.52 0.37
N PHE A 161 -16.68 -3.31 0.11
CA PHE A 161 -16.23 -3.74 -1.22
C PHE A 161 -15.96 -5.26 -1.27
N PRO A 162 -17.00 -6.12 -1.19
CA PRO A 162 -16.83 -7.57 -1.00
C PRO A 162 -16.10 -8.26 -2.17
N ASN A 163 -16.35 -7.83 -3.41
CA ASN A 163 -15.84 -8.46 -4.64
C ASN A 163 -14.73 -7.64 -5.33
N THR A 164 -14.29 -6.55 -4.71
CA THR A 164 -13.24 -5.67 -5.23
C THR A 164 -11.87 -6.20 -4.81
N TRP A 165 -10.88 -6.04 -5.67
CA TRP A 165 -9.49 -6.26 -5.33
C TRP A 165 -9.01 -5.18 -4.35
N ILE A 166 -8.60 -5.58 -3.14
CA ILE A 166 -8.11 -4.66 -2.12
C ILE A 166 -6.59 -4.77 -2.00
N HIS A 167 -5.90 -3.66 -2.28
CA HIS A 167 -4.49 -3.47 -1.98
C HIS A 167 -4.30 -2.72 -0.66
N ALA A 168 -3.53 -3.26 0.27
CA ALA A 168 -3.20 -2.58 1.53
C ALA A 168 -1.84 -1.91 1.46
N PHE A 169 -1.80 -0.57 1.49
CA PHE A 169 -0.54 0.16 1.42
C PHE A 169 0.23 0.10 2.75
N GLY A 170 1.53 -0.22 2.68
CA GLY A 170 2.46 -0.15 3.80
C GLY A 170 2.07 -1.01 5.01
N LEU A 171 1.45 -2.16 4.79
CA LEU A 171 0.91 -3.00 5.85
C LEU A 171 2.05 -3.55 6.74
N ARG A 172 2.01 -3.25 8.05
CA ARG A 172 3.00 -3.79 8.99
C ARG A 172 2.77 -5.29 9.19
N PHE A 173 3.84 -6.05 9.43
CA PHE A 173 3.74 -7.52 9.54
C PHE A 173 2.75 -8.00 10.63
N GLN A 174 2.66 -7.28 11.76
CA GLN A 174 1.70 -7.61 12.82
C GLN A 174 0.24 -7.39 12.39
N GLN A 175 -0.02 -6.39 11.56
CA GLN A 175 -1.34 -6.14 10.96
C GLN A 175 -1.63 -7.20 9.88
N PHE A 176 -0.64 -7.53 9.04
CA PHE A 176 -0.74 -8.58 8.03
C PHE A 176 -1.22 -9.92 8.62
N LYS A 177 -0.61 -10.37 9.72
CA LYS A 177 -1.05 -11.60 10.43
C LYS A 177 -2.53 -11.63 10.77
N LYS A 178 -3.12 -10.46 11.08
CA LYS A 178 -4.52 -10.33 11.49
C LYS A 178 -5.49 -10.08 10.32
N ALA A 179 -4.97 -9.67 9.16
CA ALA A 179 -5.80 -9.09 8.10
C ALA A 179 -5.52 -9.65 6.69
N TYR A 180 -4.58 -10.58 6.51
CA TYR A 180 -4.24 -11.08 5.17
C TYR A 180 -5.45 -11.70 4.43
N GLN A 181 -6.43 -12.26 5.14
CA GLN A 181 -7.66 -12.81 4.53
C GLN A 181 -8.63 -11.73 4.04
N LEU A 182 -8.40 -10.47 4.39
CA LEU A 182 -9.29 -9.35 4.04
C LEU A 182 -8.83 -8.63 2.77
N ILE A 183 -7.65 -8.95 2.25
CA ILE A 183 -6.97 -8.22 1.18
C ILE A 183 -6.51 -9.21 0.11
N ASP A 184 -6.32 -8.71 -1.10
CA ASP A 184 -5.85 -9.51 -2.24
C ASP A 184 -4.35 -9.27 -2.50
N SER A 185 -3.86 -8.12 -2.04
CA SER A 185 -2.45 -7.77 -2.10
C SER A 185 -2.05 -6.75 -1.04
N PHE A 186 -0.75 -6.63 -0.79
CA PHE A 186 -0.18 -5.58 0.05
C PHE A 186 1.23 -5.25 -0.40
N ASP A 187 1.76 -4.14 0.09
CA ASP A 187 3.18 -3.85 0.03
C ASP A 187 3.80 -3.62 1.40
N SER A 188 5.12 -3.73 1.42
CA SER A 188 5.93 -3.34 2.56
C SER A 188 7.39 -3.21 2.14
N THR A 189 8.08 -2.23 2.70
CA THR A 189 9.54 -2.13 2.69
C THR A 189 10.16 -2.61 4.00
N SER A 190 9.34 -3.16 4.92
CA SER A 190 9.79 -3.60 6.23
C SER A 190 10.84 -4.72 6.17
N TRP A 191 10.94 -5.45 5.05
CA TRP A 191 11.98 -6.45 4.82
C TRP A 191 13.40 -5.88 4.85
N THR A 192 13.58 -4.55 4.82
CA THR A 192 14.88 -3.90 5.02
C THR A 192 15.40 -3.96 6.46
N PHE A 193 14.63 -4.55 7.39
CA PHE A 193 15.00 -4.75 8.79
C PHE A 193 15.14 -6.25 9.12
N PRO A 194 16.08 -6.63 10.00
CA PRO A 194 16.32 -8.03 10.34
C PRO A 194 15.09 -8.72 10.95
N ARG A 195 15.01 -10.04 10.80
CA ARG A 195 13.93 -10.88 11.36
C ARG A 195 14.40 -11.96 12.32
N VAL A 196 15.62 -12.45 12.15
CA VAL A 196 16.25 -13.46 13.01
C VAL A 196 17.52 -12.87 13.62
N GLY A 197 17.76 -13.10 14.92
CA GLY A 197 19.01 -12.71 15.60
C GLY A 197 19.32 -11.20 15.66
N GLY A 198 18.34 -10.35 15.38
CA GLY A 198 18.53 -8.91 15.16
C GLY A 198 18.11 -8.00 16.32
N GLN A 199 18.02 -8.48 17.57
CA GLN A 199 17.82 -7.57 18.70
C GLN A 199 18.99 -6.56 18.74
N GLY A 200 18.72 -5.32 18.33
CA GLY A 200 19.71 -4.23 18.25
C GLY A 200 20.36 -3.99 16.87
N LYS A 201 20.07 -4.80 15.85
CA LYS A 201 20.57 -4.54 14.48
C LYS A 201 19.62 -3.57 13.75
N GLY A 202 20.18 -2.51 13.14
CA GLY A 202 19.43 -1.52 12.36
C GLY A 202 19.00 -2.01 10.98
N SER A 203 18.52 -1.09 10.13
CA SER A 203 18.23 -1.38 8.72
C SER A 203 19.45 -1.93 7.98
N CYS A 204 19.21 -2.74 6.94
CA CYS A 204 20.23 -3.28 6.05
C CYS A 204 21.22 -2.20 5.59
N LYS A 205 22.52 -2.50 5.64
CA LYS A 205 23.63 -1.59 5.34
C LYS A 205 24.35 -1.92 4.05
N ASN A 206 24.23 -3.16 3.60
CA ASN A 206 24.91 -3.65 2.40
C ASN A 206 24.00 -4.59 1.58
N LYS A 207 24.48 -4.92 0.39
CA LYS A 207 23.76 -5.79 -0.55
C LYS A 207 23.44 -7.17 0.02
N SER A 208 24.38 -7.79 0.73
CA SER A 208 24.20 -9.12 1.31
C SER A 208 23.06 -9.13 2.34
N GLU A 209 23.05 -8.16 3.26
CA GLU A 209 21.96 -8.00 4.25
C GLU A 209 20.61 -7.73 3.59
N ARG A 210 20.59 -6.95 2.49
CA ARG A 210 19.34 -6.71 1.75
C ARG A 210 18.76 -8.00 1.17
N ILE A 211 19.59 -8.87 0.62
CA ILE A 211 19.17 -10.16 0.06
C ILE A 211 18.69 -11.09 1.18
N GLU A 212 19.48 -11.20 2.26
CA GLU A 212 19.14 -12.03 3.44
C GLU A 212 17.80 -11.59 4.06
N TYR A 213 17.67 -10.30 4.42
CA TYR A 213 16.47 -9.81 5.09
C TYR A 213 15.23 -9.86 4.19
N PHE A 214 15.41 -9.74 2.86
CA PHE A 214 14.34 -9.93 1.90
C PHE A 214 13.78 -11.36 1.98
N PHE A 215 14.62 -12.39 1.85
CA PHE A 215 14.16 -13.78 1.89
C PHE A 215 13.65 -14.19 3.27
N ASP A 216 14.24 -13.70 4.36
CA ASP A 216 13.71 -13.86 5.72
C ASP A 216 12.27 -13.32 5.82
N TYR A 217 12.01 -12.16 5.22
CA TYR A 217 10.67 -11.57 5.23
C TYR A 217 9.67 -12.39 4.41
N ILE A 218 10.09 -12.90 3.24
CA ILE A 218 9.27 -13.80 2.42
C ILE A 218 8.93 -15.08 3.19
N GLN A 219 9.90 -15.68 3.88
CA GLN A 219 9.65 -16.85 4.72
C GLN A 219 8.60 -16.55 5.78
N ARG A 220 8.68 -15.39 6.45
CA ARG A 220 7.70 -14.98 7.46
C ARG A 220 6.30 -14.76 6.90
N ILE A 221 6.18 -14.22 5.69
CA ILE A 221 4.90 -14.13 5.00
C ILE A 221 4.35 -15.54 4.76
N ASN A 222 5.17 -16.45 4.24
CA ASN A 222 4.78 -17.83 3.95
C ASN A 222 4.34 -18.58 5.22
N GLU A 223 5.04 -18.42 6.35
CA GLU A 223 4.64 -19.03 7.63
C GLU A 223 3.20 -18.66 8.00
N VAL A 224 2.78 -17.41 7.77
CA VAL A 224 1.43 -16.94 8.11
C VAL A 224 0.39 -17.47 7.12
N THR A 225 0.74 -17.52 5.84
CA THR A 225 -0.23 -17.82 4.77
C THR A 225 -0.35 -19.31 4.45
N PHE A 226 0.65 -20.12 4.79
CA PHE A 226 0.65 -21.57 4.63
C PHE A 226 0.28 -22.34 5.91
N SER A 227 0.63 -21.87 7.12
CA SER A 227 0.33 -22.61 8.36
C SER A 227 -1.16 -22.81 8.60
N ILE A 228 -2.01 -21.93 8.09
CA ILE A 228 -3.47 -22.03 8.23
C ILE A 228 -4.09 -23.06 7.27
N ASN A 229 -3.41 -23.43 6.18
CA ASN A 229 -3.89 -24.48 5.26
C ASN A 229 -3.69 -25.90 5.83
N ASN A 230 -2.75 -26.08 6.77
CA ASN A 230 -2.53 -27.39 7.41
C ASN A 230 -3.39 -27.60 8.66
N GLU A 231 -3.91 -26.54 9.27
CA GLU A 231 -4.87 -26.65 10.39
C GLU A 231 -6.32 -26.79 9.92
N GLN A 232 -6.63 -26.41 8.68
CA GLN A 232 -7.92 -26.70 8.03
C GLN A 232 -7.87 -28.01 7.25
N GLY A 233 -7.45 -29.10 7.90
CA GLY A 233 -7.37 -30.44 7.31
C GLY A 233 -8.66 -30.85 6.60
N VAL A 234 -8.76 -30.50 5.31
CA VAL A 234 -9.55 -31.20 4.32
C VAL A 234 -8.64 -32.32 3.85
N LEU A 235 -8.89 -33.51 4.38
CA LEU A 235 -8.54 -34.74 3.69
C LEU A 235 -9.19 -34.66 2.29
N VAL A 236 -8.36 -34.55 1.26
CA VAL A 236 -8.70 -35.08 -0.06
C VAL A 236 -8.06 -36.46 -0.14
#